data_AF-A0A0P0XVC3-F1
#
_entry.id   AF-A0A0P0XVC3-F1
#
_cell.length_a   1.000
_cell.length_b   1.000
_cell.length_c   1.000
_cell.angle_alpha   90.00
_cell.angle_beta   90.00
_cell.angle_gamma   90.00
#
_symmetry.space_group_name_H-M   'P 1'
#
loop_
_entity.id
_entity.type
_entity.pdbx_description
1 polymer ?
#
loop_
_entity_poly.entity_id
_entity_poly.type
_entity_poly.pdbx_seq_one_letter_code
_entity_poly.pdbx_strand_id
1 'polypeptide(L)'
;MCGDCCGGGAGGAAEARAAGAGGGRKRGCVGTALALVALAAAAAVAVLEGTAGGVSYVGDGWLHECAKWDADGRRLLVSNFFGAGVSELRAETKGKEKEEERVVLADPDVAGRVALGLTVDAPRGRLLIVYADRMPRFRYSAVAAYELASWRRLFLTRLDGPGA
;
A
#
# COMPACT_ATOMS: atom_id res chain seq x y z
N MET A 1 14.27 46.86 -33.51
CA MET A 1 15.41 47.12 -34.42
C MET A 1 16.56 46.21 -34.05
N CYS A 2 17.41 45.87 -35.03
CA CYS A 2 18.40 44.79 -35.07
C CYS A 2 17.73 43.43 -35.38
N GLY A 3 17.80 42.86 -36.58
CA GLY A 3 18.66 43.11 -37.75
C GLY A 3 19.12 41.75 -38.26
N ASP A 4 18.62 41.35 -39.42
CA ASP A 4 18.97 40.12 -40.13
C ASP A 4 20.48 40.00 -40.33
N CYS A 5 21.03 38.86 -39.92
CA CYS A 5 22.37 38.43 -40.33
C CYS A 5 22.26 37.46 -41.49
N CYS A 6 22.20 38.00 -42.70
CA CYS A 6 22.48 37.28 -43.93
C CYS A 6 23.97 36.87 -43.96
N GLY A 7 24.25 35.59 -43.77
CA GLY A 7 25.56 34.99 -44.00
C GLY A 7 25.43 33.83 -44.98
N GLY A 8 25.46 34.15 -46.28
CA GLY A 8 25.52 33.16 -47.35
C GLY A 8 26.88 32.46 -47.36
N GLY A 9 26.85 31.13 -47.27
CA GLY A 9 27.99 30.26 -47.51
C GLY A 9 27.58 29.14 -48.47
N ALA A 10 27.46 29.47 -49.75
CA ALA A 10 27.31 28.49 -50.82
C ALA A 10 28.69 27.88 -51.10
N GLY A 11 29.00 26.78 -50.43
CA GLY A 11 30.18 25.96 -50.69
C GLY A 11 29.74 24.54 -51.05
N GLY A 12 29.49 24.31 -52.33
CA GLY A 12 29.36 22.95 -52.86
C GLY A 12 30.72 22.28 -52.88
N ALA A 13 30.81 21.07 -52.33
CA ALA A 13 31.83 20.10 -52.70
C ALA A 13 31.41 18.69 -52.28
N ALA A 14 31.23 17.86 -53.31
CA ALA A 14 31.47 16.42 -53.31
C ALA A 14 30.59 15.53 -52.41
N GLU A 15 29.46 15.18 -53.00
CA GLU A 15 28.90 13.84 -53.04
C GLU A 15 29.99 12.73 -52.97
N ALA A 16 30.11 12.04 -51.85
CA ALA A 16 30.88 10.81 -51.75
C ALA A 16 30.22 9.82 -50.76
N ARG A 17 29.48 8.89 -51.37
CA ARG A 17 29.27 7.50 -50.94
C ARG A 17 28.35 7.28 -49.73
N ALA A 18 27.06 7.17 -50.07
CA ALA A 18 26.08 6.39 -49.34
C ALA A 18 26.45 4.90 -49.36
N ALA A 19 27.02 4.38 -48.27
CA ALA A 19 27.09 2.95 -47.99
C ALA A 19 27.18 2.76 -46.46
N GLY A 20 26.02 2.81 -45.79
CA GLY A 20 25.92 2.76 -44.33
C GLY A 20 24.60 2.16 -43.87
N ALA A 21 24.36 0.93 -44.31
CA ALA A 21 23.60 -0.14 -43.67
C ALA A 21 22.58 0.27 -42.57
N GLY A 22 21.31 0.34 -42.97
CA GLY A 22 20.19 -0.34 -42.31
C GLY A 22 20.25 -0.52 -40.79
N GLY A 23 19.95 0.54 -40.04
CA GLY A 23 19.53 0.45 -38.65
C GLY A 23 18.14 -0.18 -38.54
N GLY A 24 18.04 -1.49 -38.81
CA GLY A 24 16.83 -2.30 -38.61
C GLY A 24 16.49 -2.35 -37.12
N ARG A 25 15.61 -1.44 -36.67
CA ARG A 25 15.08 -1.39 -35.31
C ARG A 25 14.48 -2.75 -34.95
N LYS A 26 15.16 -3.50 -34.07
CA LYS A 26 14.72 -4.78 -33.44
C LYS A 26 13.53 -4.61 -32.48
N ARG A 27 12.53 -3.82 -32.88
CA ARG A 27 11.35 -3.50 -32.07
C ARG A 27 10.43 -4.72 -31.87
N GLY A 28 10.52 -5.72 -32.78
CA GLY A 28 9.69 -6.93 -32.74
C GLY A 28 9.99 -7.88 -31.57
N CYS A 29 11.25 -8.16 -31.25
CA CYS A 29 11.59 -9.15 -30.23
C CYS A 29 11.39 -8.67 -28.80
N VAL A 30 11.57 -7.37 -28.54
CA VAL A 30 11.39 -6.81 -27.18
C VAL A 30 9.91 -6.80 -26.80
N GLY A 31 9.02 -6.49 -27.75
CA GLY A 31 7.58 -6.50 -27.52
C GLY A 31 7.04 -7.90 -27.21
N THR A 32 7.50 -8.93 -27.94
CA THR A 32 7.07 -10.31 -27.67
C THR A 32 7.61 -10.84 -26.34
N ALA A 33 8.86 -10.55 -25.99
CA ALA A 33 9.42 -10.94 -24.70
C ALA A 33 8.67 -10.31 -23.52
N LEU A 34 8.38 -9.00 -23.58
CA LEU A 34 7.58 -8.30 -22.56
C LEU A 34 6.16 -8.87 -22.44
N ALA A 35 5.51 -9.18 -23.56
CA ALA A 35 4.18 -9.78 -23.55
C ALA A 35 4.16 -11.17 -22.89
N LEU A 36 5.18 -12.00 -23.16
CA LEU A 36 5.30 -13.32 -22.53
C LEU A 36 5.56 -13.21 -21.02
N VAL A 37 6.41 -12.28 -20.58
CA VAL A 37 6.65 -12.03 -19.15
C VAL A 37 5.37 -11.54 -18.47
N ALA A 38 4.64 -10.62 -19.08
CA ALA A 38 3.37 -10.13 -18.53
C ALA A 38 2.32 -11.24 -18.42
N LEU A 39 2.21 -12.11 -19.43
CA LEU A 39 1.29 -13.24 -19.41
C LEU A 39 1.66 -14.27 -18.33
N ALA A 40 2.96 -14.59 -18.19
CA ALA A 40 3.44 -15.51 -17.15
C ALA A 40 3.18 -14.94 -15.74
N ALA A 41 3.39 -13.64 -15.54
CA ALA A 41 3.08 -12.97 -14.29
C ALA A 41 1.57 -12.99 -13.99
N ALA A 42 0.71 -12.71 -14.98
CA ALA A 42 -0.74 -12.76 -14.82
C ALA A 42 -1.23 -14.19 -14.49
N ALA A 43 -0.69 -15.21 -15.14
CA ALA A 43 -1.00 -16.60 -14.84
C ALA A 43 -0.56 -16.99 -13.42
N ALA A 44 0.63 -16.54 -12.99
CA ALA A 44 1.10 -16.78 -11.62
C ALA A 44 0.20 -16.12 -10.58
N VAL A 45 -0.22 -14.87 -10.81
CA VAL A 45 -1.16 -14.16 -9.91
C VAL A 45 -2.51 -14.88 -9.85
N ALA A 46 -3.09 -15.25 -10.99
CA ALA A 46 -4.36 -15.97 -11.03
C ALA A 46 -4.30 -17.32 -10.29
N VAL A 47 -3.18 -18.05 -10.41
CA VAL A 47 -2.95 -19.29 -9.66
C VAL A 47 -2.82 -19.00 -8.16
N LEU A 48 -2.08 -17.95 -7.78
CA LEU A 48 -1.92 -17.58 -6.37
C LEU A 48 -3.25 -17.18 -5.73
N GLU A 49 -4.06 -16.38 -6.43
CA GLU A 49 -5.40 -15.96 -5.97
C GLU A 49 -6.37 -17.14 -5.92
N GLY A 50 -6.32 -18.05 -6.92
CA GLY A 50 -7.14 -19.25 -6.95
C GLY A 50 -6.76 -20.31 -5.90
N THR A 51 -5.53 -20.25 -5.38
CA THR A 51 -5.04 -21.15 -4.32
C THR A 51 -4.94 -20.48 -2.95
N ALA A 52 -5.15 -19.17 -2.87
CA ALA A 52 -5.19 -18.45 -1.61
C ALA A 52 -6.41 -18.91 -0.80
N GLY A 53 -6.18 -19.74 0.21
CA GLY A 53 -7.19 -20.07 1.19
C GLY A 53 -7.61 -18.81 1.95
N GLY A 54 -8.91 -18.70 2.27
CA GLY A 54 -9.41 -17.70 3.20
C GLY A 54 -9.21 -18.14 4.65
N VAL A 55 -9.10 -17.17 5.56
CA VAL A 55 -9.14 -17.43 7.00
C VAL A 55 -10.53 -17.05 7.50
N SER A 56 -11.24 -18.00 8.11
CA SER A 56 -12.48 -17.73 8.83
C SER A 56 -12.16 -17.54 10.30
N TYR A 57 -12.71 -16.48 10.90
CA TYR A 57 -12.51 -16.17 12.30
C TYR A 57 -13.81 -15.73 12.96
N VAL A 58 -13.81 -15.72 14.29
CA VAL A 58 -14.90 -15.21 15.12
C VAL A 58 -14.37 -14.13 16.04
N GLY A 59 -15.20 -13.13 16.31
CA GLY A 59 -14.87 -12.04 17.22
C GLY A 59 -16.09 -11.24 17.62
N ASP A 60 -15.94 -10.47 18.68
CA ASP A 60 -17.00 -9.63 19.24
C ASP A 60 -17.11 -8.27 18.53
N GLY A 61 -16.16 -7.96 17.65
CA GLY A 61 -16.09 -6.70 16.91
C GLY A 61 -17.22 -6.57 15.89
N TRP A 62 -17.81 -5.38 15.81
CA TRP A 62 -18.74 -5.03 14.73
C TRP A 62 -18.03 -4.14 13.70
N LEU A 63 -18.11 -4.54 12.43
CA LEU A 63 -17.55 -3.86 11.25
C LEU A 63 -16.02 -3.69 11.30
N HIS A 64 -15.31 -4.59 10.63
CA HIS A 64 -13.88 -4.51 10.40
C HIS A 64 -13.60 -3.74 9.09
N GLU A 65 -12.88 -2.62 9.17
CA GLU A 65 -12.69 -1.73 8.01
C GLU A 65 -11.47 -2.10 7.17
N CYS A 66 -10.35 -2.37 7.82
CA CYS A 66 -9.08 -2.68 7.17
C CYS A 66 -8.37 -3.83 7.88
N ALA A 67 -7.77 -4.71 7.09
CA ALA A 67 -6.87 -5.73 7.58
C ALA A 67 -5.50 -5.62 6.90
N LYS A 68 -4.42 -5.87 7.66
CA LYS A 68 -3.04 -5.95 7.15
C LYS A 68 -2.29 -7.07 7.83
N TRP A 69 -1.47 -7.76 7.06
CA TRP A 69 -0.61 -8.82 7.57
C TRP A 69 0.65 -8.23 8.22
N ASP A 70 0.93 -8.67 9.44
CA ASP A 70 2.21 -8.46 10.12
C ASP A 70 3.03 -9.75 9.98
N ALA A 71 4.01 -9.73 9.07
CA ALA A 71 4.82 -10.89 8.75
C ALA A 71 5.73 -11.31 9.90
N ASP A 72 6.35 -10.34 10.58
CA ASP A 72 7.26 -10.60 11.71
C ASP A 72 6.47 -11.17 12.89
N GLY A 73 5.27 -10.63 13.12
CA GLY A 73 4.35 -11.10 14.14
C GLY A 73 3.56 -12.37 13.79
N ARG A 74 3.61 -12.81 12.52
CA ARG A 74 2.78 -13.89 11.93
C ARG A 74 1.30 -13.77 12.32
N ARG A 75 0.76 -12.57 12.22
CA ARG A 75 -0.61 -12.25 12.62
C ARG A 75 -1.28 -11.30 11.62
N LEU A 76 -2.58 -11.44 11.46
CA LEU A 76 -3.40 -10.47 10.76
C LEU A 76 -3.87 -9.42 11.77
N LEU A 77 -3.66 -8.14 11.46
CA LEU A 77 -4.14 -7.01 12.24
C LEU A 77 -5.35 -6.40 11.57
N VAL A 78 -6.40 -6.16 12.35
CA VAL A 78 -7.70 -5.73 11.85
C VAL A 78 -8.15 -4.48 12.61
N SER A 79 -8.55 -3.42 11.90
CA SER A 79 -9.12 -2.22 12.52
C SER A 79 -10.59 -2.44 12.86
N ASN A 80 -10.96 -2.03 14.07
CA ASN A 80 -12.31 -2.15 14.60
C ASN A 80 -13.02 -0.81 14.47
N PHE A 81 -14.01 -0.72 13.59
CA PHE A 81 -14.68 0.55 13.31
C PHE A 81 -15.35 1.11 14.57
N PHE A 82 -16.24 0.36 15.24
CA PHE A 82 -16.98 0.89 16.40
C PHE A 82 -16.19 0.92 17.71
N GLY A 83 -15.05 0.23 17.77
CA GLY A 83 -14.20 0.14 18.97
C GLY A 83 -13.02 1.11 19.01
N ALA A 84 -12.74 1.84 17.92
CA ALA A 84 -11.51 2.64 17.75
C ALA A 84 -10.23 1.86 18.11
N GLY A 85 -10.21 0.57 17.78
CA GLY A 85 -9.17 -0.35 18.23
C GLY A 85 -8.60 -1.19 17.11
N VAL A 86 -7.65 -2.05 17.48
CA VAL A 86 -7.11 -3.08 16.60
C VAL A 86 -7.17 -4.42 17.30
N SER A 87 -7.59 -5.41 16.53
CA SER A 87 -7.53 -6.81 16.91
C SER A 87 -6.44 -7.53 16.15
N GLU A 88 -5.92 -8.60 16.74
CA GLU A 88 -5.06 -9.55 16.07
C GLU A 88 -5.77 -10.89 15.88
N LEU A 89 -5.44 -11.53 14.75
CA LEU A 89 -5.75 -12.92 14.46
C LEU A 89 -4.42 -13.62 14.24
N ARG A 90 -4.09 -14.54 15.12
CA ARG A 90 -2.90 -15.36 14.96
C ARG A 90 -3.29 -16.58 14.15
N ALA A 91 -2.47 -16.94 13.17
CA ALA A 91 -2.64 -18.22 12.49
C ALA A 91 -2.22 -19.32 13.48
N GLU A 92 -3.17 -19.87 14.23
CA GLU A 92 -2.87 -20.99 15.13
C GLU A 92 -2.61 -22.25 14.31
N THR A 93 -1.53 -22.95 14.66
CA THR A 93 -1.16 -24.16 13.94
C THR A 93 -2.04 -25.31 14.40
N LYS A 94 -3.03 -25.65 13.56
CA LYS A 94 -3.81 -26.90 13.54
C LYS A 94 -4.76 -27.11 14.72
N GLY A 95 -6.06 -27.22 14.40
CA GLY A 95 -7.07 -27.87 15.27
C GLY A 95 -8.30 -27.04 15.59
N LYS A 96 -8.30 -25.73 15.33
CA LYS A 96 -9.50 -24.89 15.45
C LYS A 96 -10.17 -24.71 14.09
N GLU A 97 -11.49 -24.81 14.06
CA GLU A 97 -12.30 -24.57 12.86
C GLU A 97 -12.26 -23.09 12.44
N LYS A 98 -12.09 -22.19 13.41
CA LYS A 98 -12.05 -20.74 13.22
C LYS A 98 -11.00 -20.12 14.14
N GLU A 99 -10.30 -19.12 13.63
CA GLU A 99 -9.38 -18.31 14.45
C GLU A 99 -10.18 -17.38 15.37
N GLU A 100 -9.64 -17.08 16.55
CA GLU A 100 -10.26 -16.16 17.50
C GLU A 100 -9.65 -14.77 17.38
N GLU A 101 -10.50 -13.77 17.18
CA GLU A 101 -10.12 -12.38 17.19
C GLU A 101 -9.81 -11.92 18.62
N ARG A 102 -8.62 -11.34 18.81
CA ARG A 102 -8.22 -10.78 20.10
C ARG A 102 -7.95 -9.28 19.98
N VAL A 103 -8.69 -8.45 20.70
CA VAL A 103 -8.39 -7.02 20.81
C VAL A 103 -7.02 -6.84 21.47
N VAL A 104 -6.11 -6.16 20.77
CA VAL A 104 -4.75 -5.87 21.22
C VAL A 104 -4.52 -4.40 21.52
N LEU A 105 -5.31 -3.54 20.88
CA LEU A 105 -5.19 -2.10 21.01
C LEU A 105 -6.56 -1.47 21.23
N ALA A 106 -6.69 -0.75 22.33
CA ALA A 106 -7.83 0.10 22.65
C ALA A 106 -7.28 1.34 23.35
N ASP A 107 -7.08 2.41 22.58
CA ASP A 107 -6.46 3.63 23.09
C ASP A 107 -7.53 4.56 23.69
N PRO A 108 -7.43 4.90 24.99
CA PRO A 108 -8.44 5.70 25.67
C PRO A 108 -8.59 7.11 25.08
N ASP A 109 -7.55 7.68 24.47
CA ASP A 109 -7.60 9.05 23.93
C ASP A 109 -8.36 9.14 22.60
N VAL A 110 -8.71 8.00 22.01
CA VAL A 110 -9.56 7.88 20.82
C VAL A 110 -10.85 7.10 21.12
N ALA A 111 -11.16 6.89 22.39
CA ALA A 111 -12.39 6.21 22.79
C ALA A 111 -13.62 6.90 22.18
N GLY A 112 -14.52 6.10 21.61
CA GLY A 112 -15.75 6.57 20.96
C GLY A 112 -15.57 7.13 19.53
N ARG A 113 -14.34 7.16 19.01
CA ARG A 113 -14.01 7.41 17.60
C ARG A 113 -14.14 6.12 16.77
N VAL A 114 -13.69 6.14 15.52
CA VAL A 114 -13.55 4.95 14.68
C VAL A 114 -12.11 4.74 14.28
N ALA A 115 -11.67 3.49 14.22
CA ALA A 115 -10.45 3.10 13.54
C ALA A 115 -10.81 2.78 12.09
N LEU A 116 -10.21 3.52 11.16
CA LEU A 116 -10.38 3.34 9.73
C LEU A 116 -9.19 2.52 9.20
N GLY A 117 -8.46 3.07 8.23
CA GLY A 117 -7.29 2.44 7.67
C GLY A 117 -6.14 2.29 8.68
N LEU A 118 -5.42 1.18 8.55
CA LEU A 118 -4.15 0.94 9.23
C LEU A 118 -3.06 0.50 8.24
N THR A 119 -1.80 0.67 8.63
CA THR A 119 -0.64 0.13 7.91
C THR A 119 0.46 -0.35 8.86
N VAL A 120 1.15 -1.42 8.47
CA VAL A 120 2.25 -2.02 9.21
C VAL A 120 3.57 -1.54 8.61
N ASP A 121 4.34 -0.79 9.39
CA ASP A 121 5.72 -0.38 9.10
C ASP A 121 6.68 -1.34 9.80
N ALA A 122 6.87 -2.50 9.18
CA ALA A 122 7.69 -3.60 9.71
C ALA A 122 9.15 -3.19 9.98
N PRO A 123 9.88 -2.48 9.08
CA PRO A 123 11.26 -2.10 9.33
C PRO A 123 11.48 -1.27 10.61
N ARG A 124 10.45 -0.53 11.04
CA ARG A 124 10.50 0.26 12.28
C ARG A 124 9.73 -0.37 13.44
N GLY A 125 9.08 -1.51 13.23
CA GLY A 125 8.24 -2.17 14.23
C GLY A 125 7.02 -1.33 14.62
N ARG A 126 6.36 -0.66 13.66
CA ARG A 126 5.27 0.28 13.97
C ARG A 126 3.96 -0.08 13.27
N LEU A 127 2.86 0.19 13.94
CA LEU A 127 1.52 0.21 13.38
C LEU A 127 1.04 1.65 13.31
N LEU A 128 0.61 2.11 12.13
CA LEU A 128 -0.03 3.41 11.97
C LEU A 128 -1.53 3.21 11.77
N ILE A 129 -2.34 4.07 12.39
CA ILE A 129 -3.79 3.99 12.36
C ILE A 129 -4.37 5.37 12.13
N VAL A 130 -5.37 5.45 11.26
CA VAL A 130 -6.21 6.64 11.05
C VAL A 130 -7.47 6.52 11.90
N TYR A 131 -7.71 7.53 12.72
CA TYR A 131 -8.92 7.68 13.50
C TYR A 131 -9.79 8.82 12.97
N ALA A 132 -11.10 8.65 13.07
CA ALA A 132 -12.05 9.70 12.72
C ALA A 132 -13.27 9.69 13.64
N ASP A 133 -14.10 10.73 13.55
CA ASP A 133 -15.44 10.66 14.11
C ASP A 133 -16.35 9.65 13.40
N ARG A 134 -17.33 9.15 14.17
CA ARG A 134 -18.49 8.45 13.61
C ARG A 134 -19.43 9.45 12.96
N MET A 135 -19.97 9.06 11.79
CA MET A 135 -21.12 9.74 11.20
C MET A 135 -22.25 9.95 12.23
N PRO A 136 -22.92 11.12 12.22
CA PRO A 136 -22.76 12.24 11.28
C PRO A 136 -21.69 13.27 11.71
N ARG A 137 -20.95 13.03 12.78
CA ARG A 137 -19.92 13.95 13.26
C ARG A 137 -18.67 13.74 12.40
N PHE A 138 -18.10 14.82 11.87
CA PHE A 138 -16.88 14.81 11.07
C PHE A 138 -15.94 15.92 11.54
N ARG A 139 -15.73 16.00 12.86
CA ARG A 139 -14.95 17.07 13.49
C ARG A 139 -13.59 16.59 13.98
N TYR A 140 -13.44 15.28 14.15
CA TYR A 140 -12.20 14.65 14.58
C TYR A 140 -11.59 13.86 13.43
N SER A 141 -10.30 14.06 13.22
CA SER A 141 -9.44 13.21 12.40
C SER A 141 -8.08 13.16 13.07
N ALA A 142 -7.46 11.98 13.16
CA ALA A 142 -6.14 11.84 13.75
C ALA A 142 -5.38 10.67 13.14
N VAL A 143 -4.06 10.72 13.26
CA VAL A 143 -3.18 9.59 12.96
C VAL A 143 -2.38 9.27 14.20
N ALA A 144 -2.33 8.00 14.56
CA ALA A 144 -1.47 7.52 15.62
C ALA A 144 -0.47 6.50 15.09
N ALA A 145 0.63 6.36 15.81
CA ALA A 145 1.54 5.24 15.65
C ALA A 145 1.72 4.51 16.98
N TYR A 146 1.82 3.19 16.90
CA TYR A 146 2.02 2.29 18.02
C TYR A 146 3.21 1.38 17.74
N GLU A 147 3.93 0.99 18.78
CA GLU A 147 4.95 -0.04 18.71
C GLU A 147 4.28 -1.42 18.58
N LEU A 148 4.66 -2.21 17.57
CA LEU A 148 4.01 -3.50 17.28
C LEU A 148 4.21 -4.55 18.38
N ALA A 149 5.35 -4.50 19.08
CA ALA A 149 5.70 -5.48 20.09
C ALA A 149 4.95 -5.28 21.42
N SER A 150 4.71 -4.03 21.80
CA SER A 150 4.18 -3.64 23.12
C SER A 150 2.81 -2.99 23.05
N TRP A 151 2.35 -2.62 21.86
CA TRP A 151 1.17 -1.78 21.60
C TRP A 151 1.27 -0.37 22.23
N ARG A 152 2.46 0.02 22.68
CA ARG A 152 2.69 1.34 23.27
C ARG A 152 2.55 2.41 22.19
N ARG A 153 1.73 3.43 22.48
CA ARG A 153 1.60 4.60 21.61
C ARG A 153 2.92 5.35 21.51
N LEU A 154 3.33 5.65 20.28
CA LEU A 154 4.48 6.48 19.94
C LEU A 154 4.06 7.94 19.76
N PHE A 155 2.96 8.17 19.04
CA PHE A 155 2.33 9.48 18.91
C PHE A 155 0.85 9.35 18.55
N LEU A 156 0.09 10.42 18.78
CA LEU A 156 -1.25 10.65 18.26
C LEU A 156 -1.31 12.11 17.83
N THR A 157 -1.54 12.33 16.54
CA THR A 157 -1.53 13.65 15.92
C THR A 157 -2.90 13.92 15.32
N ARG A 158 -3.55 14.97 15.80
CA ARG A 158 -4.81 15.47 15.24
C ARG A 158 -4.58 16.16 13.89
N LEU A 159 -5.52 15.94 12.98
CA LEU A 159 -5.51 16.44 11.59
C LEU A 159 -6.63 17.44 11.32
N ASP A 160 -7.52 17.67 12.29
CA ASP A 160 -8.72 18.50 12.14
C ASP A 160 -8.46 20.02 12.18
N GLY A 161 -7.20 20.46 12.31
CA GLY A 161 -6.78 21.84 12.09
C GLY A 161 -5.57 22.26 12.92
N PRO A 162 -4.94 23.41 12.61
CA PRO A 162 -3.88 23.97 13.45
C PRO A 162 -4.44 24.42 14.81
N GLY A 163 -3.93 23.86 15.91
CA GLY A 163 -4.22 24.35 17.27
C GLY A 163 -5.51 23.85 17.93
N ALA A 164 -6.07 22.72 17.47
CA ALA A 164 -7.25 22.09 18.08
C ALA A 164 -6.93 21.18 19.27
#